data_AF-A0A835DLI8-F1
#
_entry.id   AF-A0A835DLI8-F1
#
_cell.length_a   1.000
_cell.length_b   1.000
_cell.length_c   1.000
_cell.angle_alpha   90.00
_cell.angle_beta   90.00
_cell.angle_gamma   90.00
#
_symmetry.space_group_name_H-M   'P 1'
#
loop_
_entity.id
_entity.type
_entity.pdbx_description
1 polymer ?
#
loop_
_entity_poly.entity_id
_entity_poly.type
_entity_poly.pdbx_seq_one_letter_code
_entity_poly.pdbx_strand_id
1 'polypeptide(L)'
;MTLDCCKKLCGSLDGLFHIYHRAVSGEGGYKVSAEDSLHLVEALSMVITELPPDHAKKALEALCLPVVTPLQVVINQGSGPLQQIVARELTIHIDRLANIFRYVNHPEAVADAIQRLWPIFKAIFDQRAWDMRTMEALCRACKYAVRTSGRFMGITIGAMLEEIQGLYQQHHQPCFLYLSSEVIKIFGSDTSCANYLKSLIEALFSHTTHLLTKIQDFTARPDIADDCFLLASRCIRYCSHLFIPSAVFPSLVDCSMIGITIQHREACNSILRFLSDIFDLANSSQGEQYHSIRDGVFLPRGASLTRILIASLTGALPSSRLELVTYTLLAITRAYGVTALEWAKDSVSLIPSTAVTEVECARFLKALSDAAAGADINAVTDPVEELSDVCRRNRTVQEIVQLALRPLELNIFPVS
;
A
#
# COMPACT_ATOMS: atom_id res chain seq x y z
N MET A 1 4.23 -30.18 -2.47
CA MET A 1 4.02 -31.22 -3.50
C MET A 1 4.93 -30.90 -4.69
N THR A 2 5.66 -31.85 -5.25
CA THR A 2 6.55 -31.59 -6.41
C THR A 2 5.72 -31.53 -7.70
N LEU A 3 6.18 -30.75 -8.69
CA LEU A 3 5.49 -30.55 -9.99
C LEU A 3 5.16 -31.88 -10.70
N ASP A 4 6.08 -32.85 -10.61
CA ASP A 4 5.92 -34.18 -11.21
C ASP A 4 4.79 -35.00 -10.57
N CYS A 5 4.47 -34.77 -9.29
CA CYS A 5 3.34 -35.39 -8.63
C CYS A 5 2.02 -34.76 -9.06
N CYS A 6 1.97 -33.44 -9.27
CA CYS A 6 0.76 -32.74 -9.72
C CYS A 6 0.25 -33.31 -11.05
N LYS A 7 1.15 -33.45 -12.04
CA LYS A 7 0.81 -34.01 -13.37
C LYS A 7 0.26 -35.43 -13.30
N LYS A 8 0.81 -36.26 -12.42
CA LYS A 8 0.37 -37.66 -12.25
C LYS A 8 -1.00 -37.75 -11.58
N LEU A 9 -1.37 -36.78 -10.75
CA LEU A 9 -2.63 -36.75 -10.01
C LEU A 9 -3.82 -36.23 -10.85
N CYS A 10 -3.59 -35.62 -12.02
CA CYS A 10 -4.66 -35.14 -12.90
C CYS A 10 -5.68 -36.24 -13.25
N GLY A 11 -5.22 -37.48 -13.45
CA GLY A 11 -6.10 -38.63 -13.75
C GLY A 11 -6.90 -39.16 -12.56
N SER A 12 -6.66 -38.67 -11.34
CA SER A 12 -7.35 -39.08 -10.11
C SER A 12 -8.17 -37.95 -9.48
N LEU A 13 -8.37 -36.85 -10.21
CA LEU A 13 -8.94 -35.62 -9.69
C LEU A 13 -10.37 -35.80 -9.13
N ASP A 14 -11.21 -36.61 -9.77
CA ASP A 14 -12.58 -36.88 -9.30
C ASP A 14 -12.58 -37.54 -7.91
N GLY A 15 -11.70 -38.52 -7.69
CA GLY A 15 -11.53 -39.18 -6.40
C GLY A 15 -11.02 -38.23 -5.33
N LEU A 16 -10.09 -37.33 -5.71
CA LEU A 16 -9.56 -36.31 -4.82
C LEU A 16 -10.63 -35.26 -4.46
N PHE A 17 -11.49 -34.85 -5.40
CA PHE A 17 -12.61 -33.96 -5.13
C PHE A 17 -13.64 -34.59 -4.20
N HIS A 18 -13.90 -35.89 -4.34
CA HIS A 18 -14.80 -36.60 -3.42
C HIS A 18 -14.29 -36.61 -1.98
N ILE A 19 -12.98 -36.86 -1.80
CA ILE A 19 -12.33 -36.79 -0.48
C ILE A 19 -12.42 -35.36 0.08
N TYR A 20 -12.11 -34.37 -0.76
CA TYR A 20 -12.17 -32.97 -0.39
C TYR A 20 -13.57 -32.51 0.01
N HIS A 21 -14.61 -32.89 -0.74
CA HIS A 21 -16.00 -32.57 -0.43
C HIS A 21 -16.36 -33.07 0.97
N ARG A 22 -16.04 -34.33 1.27
CA ARG A 22 -16.29 -34.90 2.61
C ARG A 22 -15.50 -34.19 3.70
N ALA A 23 -14.23 -33.89 3.45
CA ALA A 23 -13.34 -33.23 4.40
C ALA A 23 -13.81 -31.82 4.76
N VAL A 24 -14.26 -31.04 3.77
CA VAL A 24 -14.71 -29.65 3.93
C VAL A 24 -16.14 -29.55 4.47
N SER A 25 -17.06 -30.35 3.94
CA SER A 25 -18.47 -30.34 4.35
C SER A 25 -18.69 -31.06 5.69
N GLY A 26 -17.74 -31.88 6.13
CA GLY A 26 -17.86 -32.71 7.34
C GLY A 26 -18.81 -33.89 7.18
N GLU A 27 -19.20 -34.23 5.95
CA GLU A 27 -20.07 -35.35 5.65
C GLU A 27 -19.45 -36.67 6.11
N GLY A 28 -20.25 -37.50 6.78
CA GLY A 28 -19.81 -38.81 7.27
C GLY A 28 -18.84 -38.76 8.46
N GLY A 29 -18.70 -37.62 9.14
CA GLY A 29 -17.87 -37.48 10.35
C GLY A 29 -16.38 -37.21 10.09
N TYR A 30 -15.96 -37.04 8.84
CA TYR A 30 -14.57 -36.82 8.44
C TYR A 30 -14.20 -35.32 8.37
N LYS A 31 -14.64 -34.51 9.34
CA LYS A 31 -14.35 -33.07 9.35
C LYS A 31 -12.89 -32.83 9.71
N VAL A 32 -12.12 -32.32 8.76
CA VAL A 32 -10.71 -31.93 9.00
C VAL A 32 -10.63 -30.53 9.62
N SER A 33 -9.47 -30.21 10.21
CA SER A 33 -9.24 -28.88 10.76
C SER A 33 -9.27 -27.81 9.65
N ALA A 34 -9.49 -26.54 10.03
CA ALA A 34 -9.46 -25.45 9.06
C ALA A 34 -8.09 -25.35 8.35
N GLU A 35 -7.00 -25.59 9.10
CA GLU A 35 -5.64 -25.56 8.57
C GLU A 35 -5.38 -26.71 7.59
N ASP A 36 -5.75 -27.95 7.95
CA ASP A 36 -5.61 -29.10 7.05
C ASP A 36 -6.43 -28.93 5.77
N SER A 37 -7.64 -28.35 5.90
CA SER A 37 -8.48 -28.07 4.75
C SER A 37 -7.84 -27.05 3.79
N LEU A 38 -7.08 -26.07 4.30
CA LEU A 38 -6.37 -25.10 3.45
C LEU A 38 -5.24 -25.77 2.67
N HIS A 39 -4.51 -26.72 3.28
CA HIS A 39 -3.49 -27.50 2.60
C HIS A 39 -4.08 -28.41 1.50
N LEU A 40 -5.28 -28.98 1.74
CA LEU A 40 -6.00 -29.72 0.71
C LEU A 40 -6.40 -28.82 -0.47
N VAL A 41 -6.95 -27.64 -0.19
CA VAL A 41 -7.30 -26.65 -1.22
C VAL A 41 -6.07 -26.24 -2.03
N GLU A 42 -4.96 -25.96 -1.36
CA GLU A 42 -3.69 -25.62 -2.03
C GLU A 42 -3.22 -26.76 -2.94
N ALA A 43 -3.18 -28.00 -2.43
CA ALA A 43 -2.75 -29.15 -3.21
C ALA A 43 -3.63 -29.37 -4.45
N LEU A 44 -4.96 -29.30 -4.32
CA LEU A 44 -5.87 -29.45 -5.45
C LEU A 44 -5.74 -28.29 -6.45
N SER A 45 -5.56 -27.06 -5.97
CA SER A 45 -5.33 -25.90 -6.83
C SER A 45 -4.07 -26.09 -7.68
N MET A 46 -3.01 -26.65 -7.10
CA MET A 46 -1.77 -26.98 -7.82
C MET A 46 -1.95 -28.13 -8.83
N VAL A 47 -2.85 -29.08 -8.59
CA VAL A 47 -3.20 -30.11 -9.60
C VAL A 47 -4.03 -29.50 -10.72
N ILE A 48 -4.98 -28.62 -10.41
CA ILE A 48 -5.82 -27.94 -11.41
C ILE A 48 -4.95 -27.11 -12.37
N THR A 49 -3.90 -26.47 -11.88
CA THR A 49 -2.91 -25.73 -12.68
C THR A 49 -2.23 -26.57 -13.78
N GLU A 50 -2.17 -27.89 -13.61
CA GLU A 50 -1.57 -28.79 -14.62
C GLU A 50 -2.59 -29.28 -15.65
N LEU A 51 -3.88 -28.91 -15.53
CA LEU A 51 -4.92 -29.30 -16.47
C LEU A 51 -4.90 -28.41 -17.74
N PRO A 52 -5.40 -28.93 -18.88
CA PRO A 52 -5.72 -28.07 -20.02
C PRO A 52 -6.77 -27.01 -19.64
N PRO A 53 -6.75 -25.80 -20.22
CA PRO A 53 -7.66 -24.70 -19.87
C PRO A 53 -9.15 -25.08 -19.85
N ASP A 54 -9.61 -25.87 -20.82
CA ASP A 54 -11.01 -26.33 -20.93
C ASP A 54 -11.46 -27.16 -19.72
N HIS A 55 -10.55 -27.95 -19.15
CA HIS A 55 -10.82 -28.78 -17.98
C HIS A 55 -10.59 -28.02 -16.67
N ALA A 56 -9.63 -27.09 -16.65
CA ALA A 56 -9.31 -26.29 -15.48
C ALA A 56 -10.51 -25.49 -14.98
N LYS A 57 -11.30 -24.89 -15.88
CA LYS A 57 -12.51 -24.13 -15.51
C LYS A 57 -13.53 -24.98 -14.74
N LYS A 58 -13.87 -26.16 -15.27
CA LYS A 58 -14.80 -27.09 -14.60
C LYS A 58 -14.26 -27.59 -13.27
N ALA A 59 -12.97 -27.93 -13.23
CA ALA A 59 -12.32 -28.41 -12.01
C ALA A 59 -12.26 -27.32 -10.92
N LEU A 60 -12.00 -26.07 -11.30
CA LEU A 60 -12.01 -24.92 -10.38
C LEU A 60 -13.42 -24.69 -9.84
N GLU A 61 -14.45 -24.72 -10.68
CA GLU A 61 -15.85 -24.62 -10.25
C GLU A 61 -16.21 -25.71 -9.21
N ALA A 62 -15.79 -26.96 -9.46
CA ALA A 62 -15.97 -28.07 -8.52
C ALA A 62 -15.21 -27.86 -7.20
N LEU A 63 -13.99 -27.31 -7.24
CA LEU A 63 -13.19 -27.01 -6.05
C LEU A 63 -13.82 -25.89 -5.18
N CYS A 64 -14.42 -24.89 -5.82
CA CYS A 64 -15.09 -23.78 -5.14
C CYS A 64 -16.40 -24.21 -4.46
N LEU A 65 -17.13 -25.19 -5.01
CA LEU A 65 -18.49 -25.51 -4.57
C LEU A 65 -18.62 -25.79 -3.05
N PRO A 66 -17.82 -26.66 -2.41
CA PRO A 66 -17.92 -26.92 -0.96
C PRO A 66 -17.59 -25.71 -0.09
N VAL A 67 -16.86 -24.74 -0.65
CA VAL A 67 -16.50 -23.50 0.03
C VAL A 67 -17.64 -22.49 -0.05
N VAL A 68 -18.31 -22.44 -1.20
CA VAL A 68 -19.34 -21.46 -1.53
C VAL A 68 -20.69 -21.80 -0.93
N THR A 69 -21.05 -23.09 -0.90
CA THR A 69 -22.37 -23.53 -0.40
C THR A 69 -22.69 -23.01 1.01
N PRO A 70 -21.80 -23.10 2.01
CA PRO A 70 -22.08 -22.56 3.35
C PRO A 70 -22.25 -21.04 3.36
N LEU A 71 -21.46 -20.30 2.56
CA LEU A 71 -21.60 -18.84 2.45
C LEU A 71 -22.96 -18.46 1.83
N GLN A 72 -23.36 -19.16 0.77
CA GLN A 72 -24.64 -18.92 0.11
C GLN A 72 -25.83 -19.22 1.03
N VAL A 73 -25.75 -20.29 1.83
CA VAL A 73 -26.79 -20.62 2.83
C VAL A 73 -26.97 -19.48 3.83
N VAL A 74 -25.88 -18.93 4.37
CA VAL A 74 -25.95 -17.82 5.33
C VAL A 74 -26.53 -16.55 4.68
N ILE A 75 -26.11 -16.23 3.45
CA ILE A 75 -26.62 -15.06 2.71
C ILE A 75 -28.12 -15.20 2.41
N ASN A 76 -28.57 -16.39 2.03
CA ASN A 76 -29.97 -16.66 1.67
C ASN A 76 -30.92 -16.60 2.88
N GLN A 77 -30.41 -16.66 4.12
CA GLN A 77 -31.21 -16.49 5.34
C GLN A 77 -31.54 -15.02 5.65
N GLY A 78 -31.08 -14.07 4.82
CA GLY A 78 -31.32 -12.64 4.94
C GLY A 78 -30.22 -11.91 5.72
N SER A 79 -30.38 -10.59 5.90
CA SER A 79 -29.29 -9.74 6.39
C SER A 79 -28.98 -9.90 7.89
N GLY A 80 -29.97 -10.30 8.69
CA GLY A 80 -29.78 -10.47 10.15
C GLY A 80 -28.76 -11.56 10.50
N PRO A 81 -28.92 -12.80 10.00
CA PRO A 81 -27.97 -13.89 10.25
C PRO A 81 -26.54 -13.59 9.82
N LEU A 82 -26.36 -12.99 8.63
CA LEU A 82 -25.01 -12.65 8.14
C LEU A 82 -24.35 -11.56 8.99
N GLN A 83 -25.09 -10.62 9.58
CA GLN A 83 -24.50 -9.63 10.50
C GLN A 83 -24.07 -10.26 11.85
N GLN A 84 -24.75 -11.30 12.31
CA GLN A 84 -24.49 -11.92 13.61
C GLN A 84 -23.47 -13.06 13.58
N ILE A 85 -23.19 -13.64 12.41
CA ILE A 85 -22.28 -14.78 12.30
C ILE A 85 -20.86 -14.42 12.78
N VAL A 86 -20.21 -15.33 13.49
CA VAL A 86 -18.85 -15.10 13.99
C VAL A 86 -17.90 -14.97 12.80
N ALA A 87 -17.04 -13.95 12.79
CA ALA A 87 -16.13 -13.65 11.67
C ALA A 87 -15.33 -14.89 11.20
N ARG A 88 -14.86 -15.71 12.15
CA ARG A 88 -14.11 -16.95 11.86
C ARG A 88 -14.87 -17.91 10.94
N GLU A 89 -16.19 -18.01 11.09
CA GLU A 89 -17.02 -18.90 10.29
C GLU A 89 -17.07 -18.46 8.84
N LEU A 90 -17.02 -17.14 8.56
CA LEU A 90 -16.88 -16.60 7.21
C LEU A 90 -15.45 -16.74 6.69
N THR A 91 -14.46 -16.32 7.49
CA THR A 91 -13.06 -16.22 7.02
C THR A 91 -12.48 -17.57 6.61
N ILE A 92 -12.89 -18.68 7.23
CA ILE A 92 -12.42 -20.02 6.82
C ILE A 92 -12.76 -20.30 5.35
N HIS A 93 -13.97 -19.93 4.91
CA HIS A 93 -14.39 -20.14 3.53
C HIS A 93 -13.75 -19.12 2.58
N ILE A 94 -13.68 -17.85 2.99
CA ILE A 94 -13.04 -16.80 2.20
C ILE A 94 -11.55 -17.10 1.99
N ASP A 95 -10.85 -17.62 2.99
CA ASP A 95 -9.44 -17.97 2.93
C ASP A 95 -9.17 -19.16 1.99
N ARG A 96 -10.11 -20.12 1.93
CA ARG A 96 -10.05 -21.20 0.94
C ARG A 96 -10.19 -20.63 -0.47
N LEU A 97 -11.14 -19.74 -0.74
CA LEU A 97 -11.25 -19.06 -2.04
C LEU A 97 -9.99 -18.26 -2.38
N ALA A 98 -9.43 -17.55 -1.40
CA ALA A 98 -8.17 -16.83 -1.56
C ALA A 98 -7.02 -17.76 -1.97
N ASN A 99 -6.91 -18.95 -1.37
CA ASN A 99 -5.92 -19.96 -1.75
C ASN A 99 -6.17 -20.51 -3.16
N ILE A 100 -7.43 -20.78 -3.53
CA ILE A 100 -7.78 -21.22 -4.89
C ILE A 100 -7.29 -20.19 -5.90
N PHE A 101 -7.66 -18.92 -5.72
CA PHE A 101 -7.26 -17.85 -6.63
C PHE A 101 -5.75 -17.62 -6.66
N ARG A 102 -5.03 -17.90 -5.55
CA ARG A 102 -3.58 -17.76 -5.48
C ARG A 102 -2.83 -18.86 -6.25
N TYR A 103 -3.30 -20.11 -6.16
CA TYR A 103 -2.52 -21.27 -6.60
C TYR A 103 -3.00 -21.86 -7.93
N VAL A 104 -4.24 -21.59 -8.35
CA VAL A 104 -4.69 -21.96 -9.69
C VAL A 104 -4.14 -20.99 -10.73
N ASN A 105 -3.19 -21.42 -11.56
CA ASN A 105 -2.55 -20.58 -12.58
C ASN A 105 -3.28 -20.68 -13.94
N HIS A 106 -4.59 -20.44 -13.94
CA HIS A 106 -5.42 -20.32 -15.14
C HIS A 106 -6.21 -19.01 -15.10
N PRO A 107 -5.67 -17.91 -15.68
CA PRO A 107 -6.24 -16.56 -15.54
C PRO A 107 -7.72 -16.44 -15.95
N GLU A 108 -8.11 -17.02 -17.08
CA GLU A 108 -9.51 -16.99 -17.57
C GLU A 108 -10.45 -17.77 -16.65
N ALA A 109 -10.03 -18.94 -16.16
CA ALA A 109 -10.84 -19.73 -15.24
C ALA A 109 -11.03 -19.03 -13.89
N VAL A 110 -9.99 -18.37 -13.36
CA VAL A 110 -10.10 -17.57 -12.13
C VAL A 110 -10.97 -16.34 -12.35
N ALA A 111 -10.87 -15.67 -13.50
CA ALA A 111 -11.72 -14.54 -13.87
C ALA A 111 -13.20 -14.93 -13.93
N ASP A 112 -13.52 -16.04 -14.62
CA ASP A 112 -14.88 -16.59 -14.67
C ASP A 112 -15.42 -16.92 -13.28
N ALA A 113 -14.58 -17.50 -12.43
CA ALA A 113 -14.95 -17.86 -11.07
C ALA A 113 -15.26 -16.64 -10.21
N ILE A 114 -14.38 -15.63 -10.18
CA ILE A 114 -14.62 -14.42 -9.40
C ILE A 114 -15.83 -13.64 -9.93
N GLN A 115 -16.06 -13.61 -11.24
CA GLN A 115 -17.25 -12.99 -11.82
C GLN A 115 -18.54 -13.64 -11.30
N ARG A 116 -18.60 -14.98 -11.24
CA ARG A 116 -19.77 -15.70 -10.70
C ARG A 116 -19.90 -15.57 -9.19
N LEU A 117 -18.79 -15.48 -8.47
CA LEU A 117 -18.76 -15.36 -7.01
C LEU A 117 -18.93 -13.92 -6.51
N TRP A 118 -18.83 -12.93 -7.40
CA TRP A 118 -18.93 -11.52 -7.05
C TRP A 118 -20.20 -11.16 -6.24
N PRO A 119 -21.41 -11.64 -6.57
CA PRO A 119 -22.61 -11.35 -5.77
C PRO A 119 -22.49 -11.80 -4.30
N ILE A 120 -21.80 -12.91 -4.04
CA ILE A 120 -21.55 -13.41 -2.68
C ILE A 120 -20.57 -12.50 -1.96
N PHE A 121 -19.50 -12.11 -2.65
CA PHE A 121 -18.49 -11.20 -2.10
C PHE A 121 -19.10 -9.85 -1.77
N LYS A 122 -19.90 -9.29 -2.70
CA LYS A 122 -20.62 -8.04 -2.50
C LYS A 122 -21.59 -8.13 -1.31
N ALA A 123 -22.36 -9.20 -1.17
CA ALA A 123 -23.26 -9.36 -0.01
C ALA A 123 -22.49 -9.37 1.32
N ILE A 124 -21.29 -9.97 1.37
CA ILE A 124 -20.43 -9.95 2.56
C ILE A 124 -19.84 -8.55 2.77
N PHE A 125 -19.35 -7.88 1.73
CA PHE A 125 -18.89 -6.50 1.77
C PHE A 125 -19.96 -5.58 2.39
N ASP A 126 -21.18 -5.58 1.83
CA ASP A 126 -22.28 -4.72 2.25
C ASP A 126 -22.68 -4.92 3.72
N GLN A 127 -22.65 -6.16 4.21
CA GLN A 127 -23.21 -6.51 5.51
C GLN A 127 -22.16 -6.63 6.62
N ARG A 128 -20.87 -6.74 6.25
CA ARG A 128 -19.75 -6.99 7.16
C ARG A 128 -18.63 -5.97 7.06
N ALA A 129 -18.82 -4.84 6.38
CA ALA A 129 -17.81 -3.81 6.26
C ALA A 129 -17.30 -3.23 7.60
N TRP A 130 -18.08 -3.36 8.68
CA TRP A 130 -17.65 -3.00 10.03
C TRP A 130 -16.65 -4.00 10.66
N ASP A 131 -16.62 -5.26 10.20
CA ASP A 131 -15.78 -6.32 10.76
C ASP A 131 -14.44 -6.43 10.03
N MET A 132 -13.40 -5.85 10.63
CA MET A 132 -12.04 -5.77 10.05
C MET A 132 -11.50 -7.14 9.63
N ARG A 133 -11.70 -8.18 10.45
CA ARG A 133 -11.20 -9.54 10.16
C ARG A 133 -11.82 -10.12 8.89
N THR A 134 -13.12 -9.95 8.69
CA THR A 134 -13.80 -10.40 7.47
C THR A 134 -13.35 -9.58 6.26
N MET A 135 -13.19 -8.27 6.41
CA MET A 135 -12.75 -7.39 5.31
C MET A 135 -11.31 -7.68 4.87
N GLU A 136 -10.40 -7.97 5.79
CA GLU A 136 -9.04 -8.39 5.45
C GLU A 136 -9.02 -9.70 4.66
N ALA A 137 -9.79 -10.71 5.10
CA ALA A 137 -9.91 -11.98 4.39
C ALA A 137 -10.48 -11.77 2.98
N LEU A 138 -11.54 -10.97 2.86
CA LEU A 138 -12.23 -10.72 1.59
C LEU A 138 -11.36 -9.92 0.61
N CYS A 139 -10.71 -8.85 1.09
CA CYS A 139 -9.75 -8.09 0.29
C CYS A 139 -8.55 -8.94 -0.13
N ARG A 140 -8.09 -9.87 0.72
CA ARG A 140 -7.03 -10.82 0.35
C ARG A 140 -7.49 -11.79 -0.74
N ALA A 141 -8.72 -12.27 -0.70
CA ALA A 141 -9.28 -13.09 -1.78
C ALA A 141 -9.36 -12.29 -3.10
N CYS A 142 -9.91 -11.07 -3.06
CA CYS A 142 -9.94 -10.17 -4.22
C CYS A 142 -8.55 -9.90 -4.77
N LYS A 143 -7.55 -9.64 -3.92
CA LYS A 143 -6.16 -9.43 -4.32
C LYS A 143 -5.63 -10.59 -5.14
N TYR A 144 -5.84 -11.83 -4.70
CA TYR A 144 -5.36 -13.00 -5.45
C TYR A 144 -6.15 -13.21 -6.75
N ALA A 145 -7.47 -12.98 -6.75
CA ALA A 145 -8.27 -13.02 -7.97
C ALA A 145 -7.75 -12.02 -9.02
N VAL A 146 -7.49 -10.78 -8.60
CA VAL A 146 -6.94 -9.70 -9.44
C VAL A 146 -5.54 -10.05 -9.93
N ARG A 147 -4.63 -10.49 -9.05
CA ARG A 147 -3.25 -10.88 -9.41
C ARG A 147 -3.19 -12.00 -10.43
N THR A 148 -4.06 -13.01 -10.29
CA THR A 148 -4.05 -14.19 -11.16
C THR A 148 -4.78 -13.94 -12.47
N SER A 149 -5.90 -13.20 -12.43
CA SER A 149 -6.75 -12.96 -13.61
C SER A 149 -6.22 -11.82 -14.49
N GLY A 150 -5.60 -10.80 -13.90
CA GLY A 150 -5.16 -9.60 -14.63
C GLY A 150 -6.25 -9.05 -15.57
N ARG A 151 -5.89 -8.76 -16.82
CA ARG A 151 -6.80 -8.23 -17.85
C ARG A 151 -8.08 -9.05 -18.08
N PHE A 152 -8.11 -10.32 -17.70
CA PHE A 152 -9.29 -11.17 -17.87
C PHE A 152 -10.41 -10.85 -16.88
N MET A 153 -10.16 -10.03 -15.84
CA MET A 153 -11.19 -9.56 -14.90
C MET A 153 -12.38 -8.85 -15.57
N GLY A 154 -12.20 -8.31 -16.78
CA GLY A 154 -13.27 -7.68 -17.55
C GLY A 154 -14.01 -6.61 -16.75
N ILE A 155 -15.35 -6.61 -16.79
CA ILE A 155 -16.20 -5.64 -16.07
C ILE A 155 -16.18 -5.79 -14.55
N THR A 156 -15.77 -6.95 -14.03
CA THR A 156 -15.79 -7.24 -12.59
C THR A 156 -14.81 -6.34 -11.82
N ILE A 157 -13.72 -5.88 -12.46
CA ILE A 157 -12.80 -4.94 -11.82
C ILE A 157 -13.48 -3.60 -11.52
N GLY A 158 -14.29 -3.08 -12.44
CA GLY A 158 -15.01 -1.81 -12.25
C GLY A 158 -15.98 -1.89 -11.07
N ALA A 159 -16.80 -2.96 -11.02
CA ALA A 159 -17.72 -3.20 -9.92
C ALA A 159 -17.00 -3.36 -8.57
N MET A 160 -15.84 -4.03 -8.56
CA MET A 160 -15.03 -4.18 -7.36
C MET A 160 -14.49 -2.84 -6.85
N LEU A 161 -13.97 -2.01 -7.74
CA LEU A 161 -13.42 -0.71 -7.37
C LEU A 161 -14.49 0.27 -6.89
N GLU A 162 -15.67 0.24 -7.51
CA GLU A 162 -16.83 1.03 -7.09
C GLU A 162 -17.29 0.66 -5.67
N GLU A 163 -17.31 -0.63 -5.35
CA GLU A 163 -17.65 -1.11 -4.01
C GLU A 163 -16.62 -0.66 -2.97
N ILE A 164 -15.33 -0.85 -3.27
CA ILE A 164 -14.22 -0.52 -2.36
C ILE A 164 -14.22 0.97 -2.00
N GLN A 165 -14.39 1.87 -2.98
CA GLN A 165 -14.41 3.31 -2.70
C GLN A 165 -15.60 3.71 -1.83
N GLY A 166 -16.79 3.13 -2.06
CA GLY A 166 -18.00 3.41 -1.28
C GLY A 166 -17.87 2.95 0.18
N LEU A 167 -17.31 1.77 0.40
CA LEU A 167 -17.13 1.21 1.74
C LEU A 167 -16.00 1.90 2.51
N TYR A 168 -14.93 2.31 1.84
CA TYR A 168 -13.84 3.03 2.50
C TYR A 168 -14.32 4.36 3.10
N GLN A 169 -15.20 5.09 2.40
CA GLN A 169 -15.80 6.34 2.88
C GLN A 169 -16.61 6.16 4.18
N GLN A 170 -17.17 4.97 4.41
CA GLN A 170 -18.03 4.69 5.56
C GLN A 170 -17.27 4.04 6.72
N HIS A 171 -16.33 3.14 6.43
CA HIS A 171 -15.74 2.24 7.43
C HIS A 171 -14.23 2.44 7.66
N HIS A 172 -13.52 3.16 6.79
CA HIS A 172 -12.09 3.50 6.97
C HIS A 172 -11.17 2.30 7.22
N GLN A 173 -11.47 1.14 6.63
CA GLN A 173 -10.64 -0.05 6.80
C GLN A 173 -9.38 0.06 5.92
N PRO A 174 -8.16 -0.13 6.46
CA PRO A 174 -6.91 0.02 5.71
C PRO A 174 -6.77 -0.99 4.56
N CYS A 175 -7.35 -2.19 4.71
CA CYS A 175 -7.32 -3.23 3.68
C CYS A 175 -7.88 -2.80 2.30
N PHE A 176 -8.77 -1.80 2.26
CA PHE A 176 -9.28 -1.20 1.02
C PHE A 176 -8.20 -0.41 0.27
N LEU A 177 -7.36 0.34 0.99
CA LEU A 177 -6.21 1.04 0.42
C LEU A 177 -5.17 0.03 -0.07
N TYR A 178 -4.89 -1.01 0.73
CA TYR A 178 -3.96 -2.07 0.35
C TYR A 178 -4.41 -2.82 -0.91
N LEU A 179 -5.68 -3.23 -1.00
CA LEU A 179 -6.22 -3.87 -2.19
C LEU A 179 -6.14 -2.96 -3.42
N SER A 180 -6.48 -1.68 -3.25
CA SER A 180 -6.35 -0.68 -4.33
C SER A 180 -4.90 -0.56 -4.81
N SER A 181 -3.92 -0.64 -3.91
CA SER A 181 -2.49 -0.61 -4.28
C SER A 181 -2.10 -1.80 -5.16
N GLU A 182 -2.72 -2.96 -4.92
CA GLU A 182 -2.51 -4.17 -5.71
C GLU A 182 -3.19 -4.11 -7.07
N VAL A 183 -4.39 -3.52 -7.14
CA VAL A 183 -5.06 -3.24 -8.41
C VAL A 183 -4.22 -2.29 -9.27
N ILE A 184 -3.71 -1.20 -8.69
CA ILE A 184 -2.87 -0.21 -9.39
C ILE A 184 -1.60 -0.85 -9.98
N LYS A 185 -0.97 -1.80 -9.29
CA LYS A 185 0.21 -2.51 -9.82
C LYS A 185 -0.09 -3.30 -11.10
N ILE A 186 -1.32 -3.76 -11.27
CA ILE A 186 -1.73 -4.65 -12.37
C ILE A 186 -2.34 -3.86 -13.51
N PHE A 187 -3.19 -2.87 -13.19
CA PHE A 187 -4.00 -2.14 -14.16
C PHE A 187 -3.58 -0.67 -14.33
N GLY A 188 -2.60 -0.17 -13.58
CA GLY A 188 -2.22 1.25 -13.59
C GLY A 188 -1.84 1.78 -14.97
N SER A 189 -1.23 0.94 -15.81
CA SER A 189 -0.88 1.25 -17.20
C SER A 189 -1.94 0.86 -18.22
N ASP A 190 -3.06 0.28 -17.80
CA ASP A 190 -4.14 -0.16 -18.68
C ASP A 190 -5.12 1.00 -18.92
N THR A 191 -5.10 1.54 -20.14
CA THR A 191 -5.96 2.66 -20.55
C THR A 191 -7.45 2.33 -20.48
N SER A 192 -7.84 1.06 -20.57
CA SER A 192 -9.25 0.67 -20.44
C SER A 192 -9.78 0.84 -19.01
N CYS A 193 -8.89 0.82 -18.01
CA CYS A 193 -9.21 0.99 -16.60
C CYS A 193 -9.00 2.44 -16.10
N ALA A 194 -8.43 3.33 -16.92
CA ALA A 194 -8.00 4.67 -16.50
C ALA A 194 -9.09 5.48 -15.77
N ASN A 195 -10.33 5.44 -16.26
CA ASN A 195 -11.44 6.17 -15.64
C ASN A 195 -11.79 5.64 -14.24
N TYR A 196 -11.86 4.31 -14.08
CA TYR A 196 -12.14 3.69 -12.78
C TYR A 196 -11.01 3.96 -11.79
N LEU A 197 -9.75 3.86 -12.24
CA LEU A 197 -8.59 4.10 -11.40
C LEU A 197 -8.48 5.56 -10.99
N LYS A 198 -8.76 6.50 -11.90
CA LYS A 198 -8.79 7.94 -11.57
C LYS A 198 -9.84 8.23 -10.49
N SER A 199 -11.07 7.75 -10.66
CA SER A 199 -12.14 7.90 -9.66
C SER A 199 -11.73 7.32 -8.30
N LEU A 200 -11.16 6.11 -8.30
CA LEU A 200 -10.70 5.43 -7.10
C LEU A 200 -9.61 6.24 -6.37
N ILE A 201 -8.60 6.70 -7.09
CA ILE A 201 -7.48 7.49 -6.56
C ILE A 201 -8.00 8.77 -5.90
N GLU A 202 -8.85 9.52 -6.61
CA GLU A 202 -9.42 10.77 -6.11
C GLU A 202 -10.29 10.53 -4.86
N ALA A 203 -11.18 9.52 -4.90
CA ALA A 203 -12.07 9.20 -3.80
C ALA A 203 -11.31 8.75 -2.53
N LEU A 204 -10.37 7.82 -2.67
CA LEU A 204 -9.62 7.28 -1.54
C LEU A 204 -8.72 8.34 -0.91
N PHE A 205 -7.89 9.03 -1.70
CA PHE A 205 -6.97 10.01 -1.15
C PHE A 205 -7.68 11.26 -0.61
N SER A 206 -8.73 11.75 -1.28
CA SER A 206 -9.49 12.89 -0.75
C SER A 206 -10.04 12.55 0.63
N HIS A 207 -10.58 11.35 0.80
CA HIS A 207 -11.08 10.89 2.08
C HIS A 207 -9.97 10.73 3.13
N THR A 208 -8.86 10.08 2.78
CA THR A 208 -7.75 9.86 3.72
C THR A 208 -7.10 11.18 4.18
N THR A 209 -6.96 12.17 3.29
CA THR A 209 -6.41 13.49 3.67
C THR A 209 -7.29 14.24 4.67
N HIS A 210 -8.62 14.01 4.66
CA HIS A 210 -9.52 14.53 5.69
C HIS A 210 -9.48 13.75 7.01
N LEU A 211 -9.05 12.48 6.98
CA LEU A 211 -8.86 11.67 8.19
C LEU A 211 -7.53 11.98 8.90
N LEU A 212 -6.49 12.36 8.13
CA LEU A 212 -5.12 12.51 8.61
C LEU A 212 -4.69 13.99 8.59
N THR A 213 -5.26 14.78 9.49
CA THR A 213 -5.09 16.25 9.51
C THR A 213 -4.03 16.75 10.49
N LYS A 214 -3.66 15.92 11.47
CA LYS A 214 -2.65 16.22 12.49
C LYS A 214 -1.90 14.96 12.88
N ILE A 215 -0.71 15.12 13.45
CA ILE A 215 0.17 13.99 13.81
C ILE A 215 -0.47 12.98 14.78
N GLN A 216 -1.45 13.39 15.59
CA GLN A 216 -2.20 12.48 16.47
C GLN A 216 -3.06 11.50 15.66
N ASP A 217 -3.63 11.92 14.53
CA ASP A 217 -4.46 11.06 13.67
C ASP A 217 -3.61 9.95 13.07
N PHE A 218 -2.42 10.30 12.57
CA PHE A 218 -1.39 9.37 12.11
C PHE A 218 -1.00 8.35 13.19
N THR A 219 -0.79 8.83 14.42
CA THR A 219 -0.42 7.98 15.56
C THR A 219 -1.56 7.05 15.97
N ALA A 220 -2.81 7.50 15.85
CA ALA A 220 -4.00 6.70 16.17
C ALA A 220 -4.32 5.66 15.09
N ARG A 221 -4.02 5.95 13.82
CA ARG A 221 -4.30 5.09 12.66
C ARG A 221 -3.06 4.92 11.77
N PRO A 222 -1.97 4.32 12.29
CA PRO A 222 -0.74 4.15 11.53
C PRO A 222 -0.88 3.14 10.38
N ASP A 223 -1.84 2.22 10.49
CA ASP A 223 -2.26 1.28 9.45
C ASP A 223 -2.83 2.00 8.22
N ILE A 224 -3.72 2.97 8.42
CA ILE A 224 -4.25 3.80 7.33
C ILE A 224 -3.14 4.64 6.70
N ALA A 225 -2.26 5.24 7.51
CA ALA A 225 -1.14 6.02 7.00
C ALA A 225 -0.19 5.15 6.14
N ASP A 226 0.18 3.97 6.63
CA ASP A 226 1.03 3.04 5.88
C ASP A 226 0.41 2.65 4.53
N ASP A 227 -0.80 2.11 4.53
CA ASP A 227 -1.45 1.65 3.29
C ASP A 227 -1.78 2.79 2.33
N CYS A 228 -2.06 4.01 2.84
CA CYS A 228 -2.28 5.20 2.01
C CYS A 228 -1.03 5.59 1.25
N PHE A 229 0.11 5.72 1.93
CA PHE A 229 1.36 6.13 1.29
C PHE A 229 2.03 5.00 0.50
N LEU A 230 1.72 3.74 0.84
CA LEU A 230 1.99 2.59 -0.03
C LEU A 230 1.23 2.72 -1.34
N LEU A 231 -0.09 2.97 -1.30
CA LEU A 231 -0.91 3.21 -2.49
C LEU A 231 -0.39 4.42 -3.29
N ALA A 232 -0.05 5.53 -2.63
CA ALA A 232 0.51 6.72 -3.28
C ALA A 232 1.79 6.41 -4.05
N SER A 233 2.72 5.67 -3.42
CA SER A 233 3.94 5.19 -4.05
C SER A 233 3.68 4.29 -5.26
N ARG A 234 2.62 3.46 -5.22
CA ARG A 234 2.18 2.67 -6.39
C ARG A 234 1.60 3.56 -7.48
N CYS A 235 0.82 4.57 -7.14
CA CYS A 235 0.28 5.50 -8.12
C CYS A 235 1.38 6.25 -8.87
N ILE A 236 2.44 6.70 -8.18
CA ILE A 236 3.62 7.31 -8.81
C ILE A 236 4.29 6.34 -9.79
N ARG A 237 4.45 5.06 -9.43
CA ARG A 237 5.15 4.07 -10.25
C ARG A 237 4.38 3.51 -11.43
N TYR A 238 3.07 3.29 -11.28
CA TYR A 238 2.28 2.53 -12.26
C TYR A 238 1.26 3.39 -13.03
N CYS A 239 0.85 4.54 -12.49
CA CYS A 239 -0.15 5.40 -13.12
C CYS A 239 0.07 6.90 -12.83
N SER A 240 1.33 7.36 -12.91
CA SER A 240 1.71 8.77 -12.69
C SER A 240 0.86 9.74 -13.51
N HIS A 241 0.51 9.35 -14.73
CA HIS A 241 -0.31 10.14 -15.66
C HIS A 241 -1.74 10.39 -15.16
N LEU A 242 -2.29 9.53 -14.29
CA LEU A 242 -3.59 9.74 -13.65
C LEU A 242 -3.44 10.51 -12.34
N PHE A 243 -2.38 10.22 -11.58
CA PHE A 243 -2.24 10.70 -10.22
C PHE A 243 -1.60 12.08 -10.09
N ILE A 244 -0.48 12.35 -10.76
CA ILE A 244 0.23 13.64 -10.59
C ILE A 244 -0.62 14.84 -11.04
N PRO A 245 -1.35 14.78 -12.19
CA PRO A 245 -2.23 15.87 -12.59
C PRO A 245 -3.55 15.97 -11.80
N SER A 246 -3.81 15.05 -10.87
CA SER A 246 -5.06 15.05 -10.09
C SER A 246 -5.08 16.15 -9.04
N ALA A 247 -6.27 16.66 -8.73
CA ALA A 247 -6.45 17.71 -7.72
C ALA A 247 -6.08 17.24 -6.29
N VAL A 248 -6.00 15.93 -6.05
CA VAL A 248 -5.64 15.38 -4.74
C VAL A 248 -4.13 15.28 -4.50
N PHE A 249 -3.31 15.36 -5.55
CA PHE A 249 -1.86 15.26 -5.44
C PHE A 249 -1.25 16.32 -4.49
N PRO A 250 -1.57 17.62 -4.60
CA PRO A 250 -1.06 18.63 -3.66
C PRO A 250 -1.49 18.34 -2.21
N SER A 251 -2.76 18.00 -1.99
CA SER A 251 -3.31 17.68 -0.67
C SER A 251 -2.63 16.47 -0.03
N LEU A 252 -2.24 15.48 -0.83
CA LEU A 252 -1.53 14.31 -0.33
C LEU A 252 -0.07 14.62 0.02
N VAL A 253 0.58 15.54 -0.71
CA VAL A 253 1.91 16.06 -0.33
C VAL A 253 1.82 16.80 1.01
N ASP A 254 0.81 17.65 1.19
CA ASP A 254 0.55 18.34 2.47
C ASP A 254 0.32 17.35 3.62
N CYS A 255 -0.53 16.35 3.40
CA CYS A 255 -0.78 15.26 4.33
C CYS A 255 0.52 14.51 4.69
N SER A 256 1.37 14.23 3.70
CA SER A 256 2.66 13.58 3.95
C SER A 256 3.54 14.39 4.89
N MET A 257 3.62 15.72 4.71
CA MET A 257 4.44 16.61 5.53
C MET A 257 3.99 16.66 6.99
N ILE A 258 2.68 16.52 7.24
CA ILE A 258 2.12 16.39 8.59
C ILE A 258 2.57 15.07 9.25
N GLY A 259 2.65 14.00 8.46
CA GLY A 259 2.87 12.63 8.94
C GLY A 259 4.31 12.14 9.02
N ILE A 260 5.29 12.79 8.35
CA ILE A 260 6.69 12.30 8.25
C ILE A 260 7.27 11.89 9.62
N THR A 261 7.01 12.69 10.66
CA THR A 261 7.57 12.47 12.01
C THR A 261 6.81 11.46 12.86
N ILE A 262 5.90 10.68 12.27
CA ILE A 262 5.20 9.58 12.95
C ILE A 262 6.22 8.55 13.46
N GLN A 263 6.04 8.10 14.71
CA GLN A 263 6.96 7.15 15.34
C GLN A 263 6.74 5.70 14.89
N HIS A 264 5.63 5.41 14.23
CA HIS A 264 5.35 4.08 13.69
C HIS A 264 6.21 3.79 12.46
N ARG A 265 6.92 2.66 12.47
CA ARG A 265 7.94 2.33 11.49
C ARG A 265 7.45 2.32 10.05
N GLU A 266 6.50 1.45 9.75
CA GLU A 266 6.13 1.15 8.38
C GLU A 266 5.43 2.37 7.74
N ALA A 267 4.51 3.00 8.47
CA ALA A 267 3.89 4.27 8.08
C ALA A 267 4.90 5.37 7.74
N CYS A 268 5.89 5.62 8.61
CA CYS A 268 6.96 6.61 8.33
C CYS A 268 7.75 6.23 7.07
N ASN A 269 8.13 4.95 6.94
CA ASN A 269 8.84 4.46 5.76
C ASN A 269 8.02 4.65 4.47
N SER A 270 6.72 4.38 4.50
CA SER A 270 5.82 4.54 3.35
C SER A 270 5.66 6.00 2.96
N ILE A 271 5.58 6.93 3.92
CA ILE A 271 5.57 8.38 3.68
C ILE A 271 6.87 8.85 3.01
N LEU A 272 8.04 8.47 3.56
CA LEU A 272 9.34 8.86 3.02
C LEU A 272 9.57 8.27 1.62
N ARG A 273 9.15 7.02 1.38
CA ARG A 273 9.20 6.38 0.07
C ARG A 273 8.30 7.06 -0.95
N PHE A 274 7.10 7.50 -0.57
CA PHE A 274 6.24 8.27 -1.46
C PHE A 274 6.92 9.57 -1.91
N LEU A 275 7.51 10.31 -0.97
CA LEU A 275 8.23 11.54 -1.27
C LEU A 275 9.44 11.30 -2.17
N SER A 276 10.23 10.25 -1.90
CA SER A 276 11.38 9.93 -2.73
C SER A 276 10.96 9.44 -4.13
N ASP A 277 9.91 8.62 -4.24
CA ASP A 277 9.37 8.13 -5.52
C ASP A 277 8.96 9.32 -6.43
N ILE A 278 8.43 10.42 -5.86
CA ILE A 278 8.10 11.64 -6.63
C ILE A 278 9.36 12.27 -7.24
N PHE A 279 10.42 12.43 -6.44
CA PHE A 279 11.66 13.06 -6.91
C PHE A 279 12.43 12.16 -7.88
N ASP A 280 12.41 10.84 -7.65
CA ASP A 280 13.06 9.85 -8.50
C ASP A 280 12.40 9.74 -9.87
N LEU A 281 11.06 9.83 -9.94
CA LEU A 281 10.34 9.82 -11.21
C LEU A 281 10.88 10.92 -12.14
N ALA A 282 11.19 12.09 -11.59
CA ALA A 282 11.68 13.24 -12.34
C ALA A 282 13.10 13.05 -12.91
N ASN A 283 13.87 12.08 -12.41
CA ASN A 283 15.17 11.70 -12.97
C ASN A 283 15.02 10.66 -14.09
N SER A 284 13.80 10.26 -14.43
CA SER A 284 13.51 9.36 -15.55
C SER A 284 13.00 10.15 -16.76
N SER A 285 13.25 9.64 -17.97
CA SER A 285 12.75 10.25 -19.21
C SER A 285 11.22 10.33 -19.30
N GLN A 286 10.50 9.51 -18.53
CA GLN A 286 9.04 9.58 -18.45
C GLN A 286 8.53 10.65 -17.48
N GLY A 287 9.41 11.14 -16.58
CA GLY A 287 9.09 12.12 -15.56
C GLY A 287 9.13 13.56 -16.03
N GLU A 288 9.77 13.85 -17.17
CA GLU A 288 9.99 15.22 -17.66
C GLU A 288 8.69 16.02 -17.80
N GLN A 289 7.63 15.35 -18.27
CA GLN A 289 6.30 15.95 -18.42
C GLN A 289 5.65 16.41 -17.11
N TYR A 290 6.12 15.92 -15.96
CA TYR A 290 5.55 16.22 -14.64
C TYR A 290 6.32 17.30 -13.87
N HIS A 291 7.45 17.80 -14.39
CA HIS A 291 8.25 18.81 -13.69
C HIS A 291 7.45 20.04 -13.31
N SER A 292 6.65 20.59 -14.23
CA SER A 292 5.88 21.81 -13.95
C SER A 292 4.86 21.63 -12.82
N ILE A 293 4.15 20.50 -12.82
CA ILE A 293 3.15 20.19 -11.79
C ILE A 293 3.85 19.94 -10.45
N ARG A 294 4.91 19.13 -10.45
CA ARG A 294 5.71 18.86 -9.26
C ARG A 294 6.25 20.17 -8.68
N ASP A 295 6.85 21.02 -9.49
CA ASP A 295 7.47 22.27 -9.03
C ASP A 295 6.43 23.26 -8.50
N GLY A 296 5.25 23.33 -9.14
CA GLY A 296 4.11 24.10 -8.63
C GLY A 296 3.65 23.64 -7.24
N VAL A 297 3.81 22.36 -6.90
CA VAL A 297 3.48 21.81 -5.57
C VAL A 297 4.64 21.97 -4.59
N PHE A 298 5.86 21.64 -4.97
CA PHE A 298 6.99 21.52 -4.05
C PHE A 298 7.76 22.83 -3.82
N LEU A 299 7.87 23.75 -4.78
CA LEU A 299 8.57 25.02 -4.55
C LEU A 299 7.98 25.83 -3.37
N PRO A 300 6.64 25.96 -3.23
CA PRO A 300 6.05 26.63 -2.07
C PRO A 300 6.27 25.90 -0.74
N ARG A 301 6.55 24.59 -0.78
CA ARG A 301 6.65 23.70 0.38
C ARG A 301 8.10 23.33 0.73
N GLY A 302 9.04 23.64 -0.15
CA GLY A 302 10.40 23.10 -0.14
C GLY A 302 11.18 23.46 1.11
N ALA A 303 11.08 24.71 1.57
CA ALA A 303 11.71 25.15 2.81
C ALA A 303 11.20 24.35 4.03
N SER A 304 9.87 24.23 4.17
CA SER A 304 9.24 23.49 5.26
C SER A 304 9.55 22.00 5.20
N LEU A 305 9.47 21.38 4.02
CA LEU A 305 9.78 19.97 3.84
C LEU A 305 11.26 19.68 4.14
N THR A 306 12.18 20.50 3.63
CA THR A 306 13.62 20.38 3.90
C THR A 306 13.89 20.48 5.40
N ARG A 307 13.27 21.45 6.09
CA ARG A 307 13.36 21.56 7.55
C ARG A 307 12.85 20.33 8.28
N ILE A 308 11.70 19.77 7.87
CA ILE A 308 11.14 18.54 8.47
C ILE A 308 12.07 17.34 8.27
N LEU A 309 12.66 17.20 7.09
CA LEU A 309 13.62 16.13 6.79
C LEU A 309 14.90 16.29 7.61
N ILE A 310 15.43 17.51 7.76
CA ILE A 310 16.58 17.78 8.63
C ILE A 310 16.21 17.51 10.10
N ALA A 311 15.04 17.95 10.57
CA ALA A 311 14.57 17.64 11.93
C ALA A 311 14.47 16.12 12.17
N SER A 312 13.94 15.39 11.18
CA SER A 312 13.87 13.93 11.18
C SER A 312 15.25 13.30 11.27
N LEU A 313 16.19 13.80 10.44
CA LEU A 313 17.57 13.36 10.40
C LEU A 313 18.26 13.61 11.73
N THR A 314 18.04 14.74 12.39
CA THR A 314 18.79 15.17 13.58
C THR A 314 18.15 14.80 14.92
N GLY A 315 17.03 14.07 14.92
CA GLY A 315 16.51 13.46 16.15
C GLY A 315 15.00 13.35 16.28
N ALA A 316 14.20 13.92 15.39
CA ALA A 316 12.73 13.78 15.46
C ALA A 316 12.27 12.35 15.12
N LEU A 317 13.10 11.58 14.39
CA LEU A 317 12.91 10.15 14.17
C LEU A 317 14.05 9.31 14.80
N PRO A 318 13.75 8.05 15.18
CA PRO A 318 14.77 7.10 15.65
C PRO A 318 15.82 6.81 14.58
N SER A 319 17.06 6.48 15.00
CA SER A 319 18.18 6.22 14.09
C SER A 319 17.91 5.09 13.07
N SER A 320 16.98 4.18 13.37
CA SER A 320 16.53 3.14 12.43
C SER A 320 15.81 3.67 11.16
N ARG A 321 15.61 4.99 11.04
CA ARG A 321 15.00 5.65 9.87
C ARG A 321 15.97 6.49 9.04
N LEU A 322 17.22 6.64 9.49
CA LEU A 322 18.17 7.60 8.90
C LEU A 322 18.35 7.37 7.40
N GLU A 323 18.59 6.13 6.99
CA GLU A 323 18.80 5.77 5.59
C GLU A 323 17.73 6.36 4.64
N LEU A 324 16.44 6.18 4.97
CA LEU A 324 15.35 6.71 4.15
C LEU A 324 15.22 8.22 4.25
N VAL A 325 15.42 8.81 5.43
CA VAL A 325 15.39 10.28 5.60
C VAL A 325 16.51 10.95 4.81
N THR A 326 17.72 10.41 4.91
CA THR A 326 18.92 10.83 4.17
C THR A 326 18.65 10.73 2.68
N TYR A 327 18.12 9.59 2.20
CA TYR A 327 17.79 9.42 0.79
C TYR A 327 16.76 10.45 0.30
N THR A 328 15.65 10.66 1.02
CA THR A 328 14.63 11.65 0.65
C THR A 328 15.20 13.07 0.64
N LEU A 329 16.07 13.42 1.60
CA LEU A 329 16.75 14.71 1.65
C LEU A 329 17.69 14.90 0.44
N LEU A 330 18.47 13.89 0.09
CA LEU A 330 19.35 13.93 -1.07
C LEU A 330 18.55 14.02 -2.39
N ALA A 331 17.40 13.34 -2.47
CA ALA A 331 16.52 13.37 -3.62
C ALA A 331 15.93 14.77 -3.87
N ILE A 332 15.44 15.46 -2.82
CA ILE A 332 14.98 16.86 -2.96
C ILE A 332 16.15 17.81 -3.28
N THR A 333 17.33 17.57 -2.70
CA THR A 333 18.54 18.37 -3.00
C THR A 333 18.96 18.24 -4.46
N ARG A 334 18.91 17.03 -5.04
CA ARG A 334 19.17 16.83 -6.46
C ARG A 334 18.10 17.46 -7.36
N ALA A 335 16.84 17.37 -6.95
CA ALA A 335 15.72 17.89 -7.73
C ALA A 335 15.72 19.42 -7.87
N TYR A 336 16.18 20.15 -6.84
CA TYR A 336 16.11 21.62 -6.79
C TYR A 336 17.47 22.32 -6.68
N GLY A 337 18.58 21.56 -6.59
CA GLY A 337 19.94 22.10 -6.61
C GLY A 337 20.16 23.21 -5.58
N VAL A 338 20.58 24.38 -6.07
CA VAL A 338 20.91 25.56 -5.24
C VAL A 338 19.74 25.98 -4.34
N THR A 339 18.49 25.91 -4.83
CA THR A 339 17.31 26.29 -4.04
C THR A 339 17.13 25.39 -2.82
N ALA A 340 17.38 24.08 -2.96
CA ALA A 340 17.36 23.17 -1.81
C ALA A 340 18.52 23.41 -0.83
N LEU A 341 19.68 23.86 -1.32
CA LEU A 341 20.80 24.25 -0.45
C LEU A 341 20.46 25.49 0.39
N GLU A 342 19.77 26.46 -0.19
CA GLU A 342 19.28 27.65 0.53
C GLU A 342 18.32 27.24 1.65
N TRP A 343 17.33 26.38 1.34
CA TRP A 343 16.40 25.84 2.35
C TRP A 343 17.11 25.08 3.47
N ALA A 344 18.12 24.28 3.13
CA ALA A 344 18.91 23.54 4.11
C ALA A 344 19.75 24.48 4.98
N LYS A 345 20.38 25.48 4.39
CA LYS A 345 21.17 26.51 5.10
C LYS A 345 20.30 27.29 6.08
N ASP A 346 19.13 27.74 5.64
CA ASP A 346 18.18 28.45 6.49
C ASP A 346 17.74 27.58 7.67
N SER A 347 17.47 26.29 7.42
CA SER A 347 17.09 25.33 8.47
C SER A 347 18.20 25.11 9.50
N VAL A 348 19.42 24.85 9.05
CA VAL A 348 20.56 24.58 9.93
C VAL A 348 20.98 25.84 10.71
N SER A 349 20.78 27.04 10.15
CA SER A 349 21.07 28.31 10.84
C SER A 349 20.24 28.55 12.10
N LEU A 350 19.11 27.84 12.26
CA LEU A 350 18.27 27.90 13.45
C LEU A 350 18.86 27.13 14.62
N ILE A 351 19.79 26.20 14.36
CA ILE A 351 20.41 25.38 15.39
C ILE A 351 21.47 26.23 16.10
N PRO A 352 21.40 26.37 17.45
CA PRO A 352 22.41 27.13 18.19
C PRO A 352 23.82 26.57 18.00
N SER A 353 24.81 27.46 17.85
CA SER A 353 26.23 27.08 17.69
C SER A 353 26.81 26.33 18.90
N THR A 354 26.13 26.44 20.05
CA THR A 354 26.43 25.67 21.27
C THR A 354 26.05 24.19 21.12
N ALA A 355 25.09 23.85 20.27
CA ALA A 355 24.65 22.49 19.99
C ALA A 355 25.39 21.87 18.80
N VAL A 356 25.54 22.63 17.71
CA VAL A 356 26.23 22.20 16.47
C VAL A 356 27.14 23.33 16.00
N THR A 357 28.42 23.06 15.83
CA THR A 357 29.43 24.05 15.44
C THR A 357 29.29 24.48 13.97
N GLU A 358 29.82 25.65 13.62
CA GLU A 358 29.83 26.13 12.23
C GLU A 358 30.56 25.17 11.27
N VAL A 359 31.59 24.46 11.75
CA VAL A 359 32.33 23.48 10.96
C VAL A 359 31.48 22.24 10.66
N GLU A 360 30.75 21.73 11.66
CA GLU A 360 29.82 20.60 11.50
C GLU A 360 28.70 20.97 10.51
N CYS A 361 28.13 22.18 10.64
CA CYS A 361 27.13 22.70 9.70
C CYS A 361 27.69 22.85 8.28
N ALA A 362 28.90 23.40 8.13
CA ALA A 362 29.52 23.60 6.82
C ALA A 362 29.80 22.28 6.10
N ARG A 363 30.19 21.22 6.83
CA ARG A 363 30.42 19.90 6.26
C ARG A 363 29.12 19.28 5.73
N PHE A 364 28.04 19.36 6.50
CA PHE A 364 26.72 18.92 6.06
C PHE A 364 26.25 19.66 4.80
N LEU A 365 26.35 20.99 4.80
CA LEU A 365 25.97 21.80 3.62
C LEU A 365 26.86 21.51 2.40
N LYS A 366 28.14 21.19 2.63
CA LYS A 366 29.04 20.77 1.56
C LYS A 366 28.61 19.44 0.94
N ALA A 367 28.23 18.45 1.76
CA ALA A 367 27.74 17.17 1.27
C ALA A 367 26.45 17.32 0.43
N LEU A 368 25.51 18.16 0.88
CA LEU A 368 24.33 18.50 0.09
C LEU A 368 24.71 19.24 -1.20
N SER A 369 25.68 20.15 -1.15
CA SER A 369 26.15 20.87 -2.34
C SER A 369 26.76 19.93 -3.37
N ASP A 370 27.49 18.90 -2.93
CA ASP A 370 28.06 17.89 -3.80
C ASP A 370 26.95 17.00 -4.39
N ALA A 371 25.92 16.65 -3.60
CA ALA A 371 24.73 15.96 -4.09
C ALA A 371 23.98 16.76 -5.16
N ALA A 372 23.78 18.06 -4.94
CA ALA A 372 23.18 18.99 -5.89
C ALA A 372 23.99 19.11 -7.20
N ALA A 373 25.31 18.92 -7.12
CA ALA A 373 26.21 18.88 -8.28
C ALA A 373 26.28 17.51 -8.98
N GLY A 374 25.50 16.52 -8.51
CA GLY A 374 25.42 15.19 -9.13
C GLY A 374 26.43 14.17 -8.60
N ALA A 375 27.06 14.41 -7.44
CA ALA A 375 27.86 13.39 -6.77
C ALA A 375 27.03 12.13 -6.44
N ASP A 376 27.66 10.96 -6.43
CA ASP A 376 26.99 9.69 -6.08
C ASP A 376 26.38 9.78 -4.67
N ILE A 377 25.15 9.28 -4.49
CA ILE A 377 24.45 9.28 -3.20
C ILE A 377 25.31 8.57 -2.17
N ASN A 378 25.90 7.42 -2.52
CA ASN A 378 26.70 6.64 -1.59
C ASN A 378 27.90 7.42 -1.05
N ALA A 379 28.46 8.34 -1.84
CA ALA A 379 29.60 9.16 -1.44
C ALA A 379 29.21 10.31 -0.50
N VAL A 380 27.94 10.73 -0.50
CA VAL A 380 27.42 11.85 0.30
C VAL A 380 26.52 11.41 1.46
N THR A 381 26.14 10.13 1.54
CA THR A 381 25.34 9.58 2.65
C THR A 381 26.05 9.71 3.99
N ASP A 382 27.26 9.18 4.14
CA ASP A 382 27.97 9.19 5.44
C ASP A 382 28.19 10.62 5.97
N PRO A 383 28.64 11.61 5.15
CA PRO A 383 28.74 12.99 5.60
C PRO A 383 27.42 13.64 6.00
N VAL A 384 26.30 13.24 5.39
CA VAL A 384 24.96 13.71 5.78
C VAL A 384 24.54 13.09 7.11
N GLU A 385 24.80 11.80 7.31
CA GLU A 385 24.48 11.09 8.54
C GLU A 385 25.40 11.48 9.72
N GLU A 386 26.59 12.01 9.47
CA GLU A 386 27.45 12.56 10.53
C GLU A 386 26.74 13.69 11.30
N LEU A 387 25.94 14.53 10.63
CA LEU A 387 25.14 15.55 11.33
C LEU A 387 24.16 14.90 12.32
N SER A 388 23.61 13.73 11.98
CA SER A 388 22.73 12.97 12.85
C SER A 388 23.44 12.53 14.13
N ASP A 389 24.69 12.07 14.02
CA ASP A 389 25.50 11.65 15.16
C ASP A 389 25.87 12.83 16.07
N VAL A 390 26.26 13.96 15.48
CA VAL A 390 26.53 15.21 16.22
C VAL A 390 25.30 15.63 17.01
N CYS A 391 24.13 15.65 16.38
CA CYS A 391 22.88 16.06 17.03
C CYS A 391 22.40 15.08 18.11
N ARG A 392 22.87 13.83 18.09
CA ARG A 392 22.51 12.78 19.07
C ARG A 392 23.60 12.50 20.10
N ARG A 393 24.74 13.21 20.07
CA ARG A 393 25.90 12.96 20.95
C ARG A 393 25.57 12.99 22.45
N ASN A 394 24.56 13.77 22.84
CA ASN A 394 23.94 13.69 24.15
C ASN A 394 22.50 14.22 24.11
N ARG A 395 21.73 13.91 25.16
CA ARG A 395 20.32 14.28 25.28
C ARG A 395 20.08 15.79 25.24
N THR A 396 20.94 16.59 25.87
CA THR A 396 20.80 18.05 25.89
C THR A 396 20.94 18.66 24.49
N VAL A 397 21.93 18.20 23.71
CA VAL A 397 22.12 18.63 22.31
C VAL A 397 20.91 18.24 21.48
N GLN A 398 20.43 17.00 21.61
CA GLN A 398 19.26 16.52 20.88
C GLN A 398 18.01 17.35 21.20
N GLU A 399 17.76 17.67 22.47
CA GLU A 399 16.63 18.50 22.90
C GLU A 399 16.73 19.93 22.33
N ILE A 400 17.91 20.55 22.35
CA ILE A 400 18.15 21.88 21.76
C ILE A 400 17.85 21.86 20.26
N VAL A 401 18.40 20.88 19.52
CA VAL A 401 18.22 20.75 18.07
C VAL A 401 16.75 20.50 17.72
N GLN A 402 16.09 19.59 18.43
CA GLN A 402 14.66 19.33 18.23
C GLN A 402 13.82 20.57 18.48
N LEU A 403 14.09 21.34 19.54
CA LEU A 403 13.37 22.59 19.82
C LEU A 403 13.58 23.63 18.72
N ALA A 404 14.82 23.77 18.22
CA ALA A 404 15.16 24.71 17.15
C ALA A 404 14.48 24.35 15.82
N LEU A 405 14.43 23.06 15.49
CA LEU A 405 13.95 22.55 14.21
C LEU A 405 12.49 22.12 14.21
N ARG A 406 11.82 22.13 15.37
CA ARG A 406 10.38 21.82 15.50
C ARG A 406 9.64 22.44 14.32
N PRO A 407 8.85 21.66 13.56
CA PRO A 407 8.02 22.22 12.52
C PRO A 407 7.17 23.31 13.18
N LEU A 408 7.23 24.53 12.65
CA LEU A 408 6.22 25.55 12.97
C LEU A 408 4.84 24.89 12.73
N GLU A 409 3.82 25.23 13.52
CA GLU A 409 2.45 24.79 13.22
C GLU A 409 2.23 24.96 11.72
N LEU A 410 2.06 23.82 11.02
CA LEU A 410 2.01 23.77 9.57
C LEU A 410 0.71 24.47 9.13
N ASN A 411 0.76 25.79 9.05
CA ASN A 411 -0.28 26.61 8.43
C ASN A 411 -0.18 26.42 6.91
N ILE A 412 -0.57 25.22 6.46
CA ILE A 412 -0.73 24.91 5.06
C ILE A 412 -1.97 25.66 4.60
N PHE A 413 -1.77 26.81 3.99
CA PHE A 413 -2.86 27.51 3.31
C PHE A 413 -3.34 26.63 2.15
N PRO A 414 -4.67 26.40 2.02
CA PRO A 414 -5.18 25.64 0.88
C PRO A 414 -4.82 26.41 -0.39
N VAL A 415 -4.06 25.75 -1.28
CA VAL A 415 -3.85 26.25 -2.64
C VAL A 415 -5.21 26.14 -3.32
N SER A 416 -5.80 27.30 -3.64
CA SER A 416 -7.11 27.42 -4.28
C SER A 416 -7.11 26.90 -5.71
#